data_AF-A0A0J6VTV5-F1
#
_entry.id   AF-A0A0J6VTV5-F1
#
_cell.length_a   1.000
_cell.length_b   1.000
_cell.length_c   1.000
_cell.angle_alpha   90.00
_cell.angle_beta   90.00
_cell.angle_gamma   90.00
#
_symmetry.space_group_name_H-M   'P 1'
#
loop_
_entity.id
_entity.type
_entity.pdbx_description
1 polymer ?
#
loop_
_entity_poly.entity_id
_entity_poly.type
_entity_poly.pdbx_seq_one_letter_code
_entity_poly.pdbx_strand_id
1 'polypeptide(L)'
;MTVVRDGEITWPPPPVQVSAAPAAAAAAAPVAQKPAKKPMSTGRRLGTAFAAAAVLFALIALSPAALQVHLTVFALAIVIGYYVIGNVHHALHTPLMSVTNAISGIIVVGALLQIGHGNPVITAVAGLAILLASINVFGGFAVTRRMLAMFSRS
;
A
#
# COMPACT_ATOMS: atom_id res chain seq x y z
N MET A 1 29.98 -17.92 -21.32
CA MET A 1 29.93 -19.17 -22.11
C MET A 1 31.18 -19.22 -22.98
N THR A 2 31.93 -20.31 -22.90
CA THR A 2 33.09 -20.57 -23.76
C THR A 2 32.71 -21.65 -24.77
N VAL A 3 32.96 -21.39 -26.06
CA VAL A 3 32.64 -22.31 -27.16
C VAL A 3 33.71 -23.37 -27.40
N VAL A 4 34.91 -23.19 -26.83
CA VAL A 4 36.04 -24.13 -26.87
C VAL A 4 36.70 -24.14 -25.49
N ARG A 5 37.03 -25.32 -24.97
CA ARG A 5 37.82 -25.50 -23.74
C ARG A 5 38.82 -26.62 -23.96
N ASP A 6 40.10 -26.36 -23.65
CA ASP A 6 41.22 -27.33 -23.77
C ASP A 6 41.33 -27.99 -25.16
N GLY A 7 41.03 -27.24 -26.23
CA GLY A 7 41.12 -27.72 -27.62
C GLY A 7 39.88 -28.47 -28.12
N GLU A 8 38.91 -28.74 -27.25
CA GLU A 8 37.65 -29.40 -27.61
C GLU A 8 36.50 -28.40 -27.78
N ILE A 9 35.69 -28.59 -28.83
CA ILE A 9 34.53 -27.75 -29.13
C ILE A 9 33.37 -28.16 -28.21
N THR A 10 32.95 -27.25 -27.33
CA THR A 10 31.93 -27.49 -26.30
C THR A 10 30.53 -26.99 -26.71
N TRP A 11 30.29 -26.83 -28.02
CA TRP A 11 29.03 -26.36 -28.61
C TRP A 11 28.41 -27.44 -29.51
N PRO A 12 27.08 -27.67 -29.49
CA PRO A 12 26.05 -26.95 -28.72
C PRO A 12 26.10 -27.25 -27.23
N PRO A 13 25.64 -26.30 -26.38
CA PRO A 13 25.64 -26.52 -24.94
C PRO A 13 24.74 -27.72 -24.65
N PRO A 14 25.13 -28.61 -23.72
CA PRO A 14 24.26 -29.69 -23.32
C PRO A 14 22.92 -29.11 -22.88
N PRO A 15 21.79 -29.73 -23.24
CA PRO A 15 20.47 -29.24 -22.85
C PRO A 15 20.47 -29.02 -21.35
N VAL A 16 20.05 -27.82 -20.92
CA VAL A 16 19.92 -27.47 -19.51
C VAL A 16 18.87 -28.42 -18.94
N GLN A 17 19.32 -29.51 -18.35
CA GLN A 17 18.45 -30.34 -17.54
C GLN A 17 18.15 -29.49 -16.31
N VAL A 18 16.97 -28.87 -16.31
CA VAL A 18 16.32 -28.28 -15.14
C VAL A 18 16.02 -29.44 -14.17
N SER A 19 17.09 -30.01 -13.58
CA SER A 19 17.04 -31.12 -12.62
C SER A 19 16.62 -30.66 -11.22
N ALA A 20 15.78 -29.63 -11.17
CA ALA A 20 14.87 -29.43 -10.08
C ALA A 20 13.53 -29.00 -10.68
N ALA A 21 12.84 -29.93 -11.34
CA ALA A 21 11.39 -29.94 -11.21
C ALA A 21 11.12 -29.78 -9.70
N PRO A 22 10.37 -28.76 -9.25
CA PRO A 22 10.03 -28.64 -7.84
C PRO A 22 9.54 -30.00 -7.42
N ALA A 23 10.22 -30.61 -6.43
CA ALA A 23 9.77 -31.89 -5.88
C ALA A 23 8.27 -31.73 -5.68
N ALA A 24 7.47 -32.57 -6.35
CA ALA A 24 6.03 -32.48 -6.28
C ALA A 24 5.71 -32.38 -4.80
N ALA A 25 5.26 -31.19 -4.37
CA ALA A 25 5.02 -30.94 -2.97
C ALA A 25 4.14 -32.09 -2.53
N ALA A 26 4.62 -32.89 -1.57
CA ALA A 26 3.89 -34.03 -1.04
C ALA A 26 2.45 -33.59 -0.92
N ALA A 27 1.55 -34.25 -1.67
CA ALA A 27 0.19 -33.77 -1.91
C ALA A 27 -0.31 -33.13 -0.64
N ALA A 28 -0.42 -31.79 -0.65
CA ALA A 28 -0.61 -31.03 0.57
C ALA A 28 -1.79 -31.68 1.28
N ALA A 29 -1.55 -32.21 2.49
CA ALA A 29 -2.62 -32.79 3.30
C ALA A 29 -3.80 -31.84 3.20
N PRO A 30 -5.01 -32.34 2.85
CA PRO A 30 -6.13 -31.50 2.46
C PRO A 30 -6.22 -30.38 3.49
N VAL A 31 -5.94 -29.16 3.04
CA VAL A 31 -5.79 -28.00 3.93
C VAL A 31 -7.08 -27.98 4.73
N ALA A 32 -6.98 -28.30 6.03
CA ALA A 32 -8.16 -28.42 6.88
C ALA A 32 -8.95 -27.13 6.69
N GLN A 33 -10.11 -27.23 6.05
CA GLN A 33 -10.89 -26.06 5.70
C GLN A 33 -11.14 -25.33 7.01
N LYS A 34 -10.52 -24.14 7.14
CA LYS A 34 -10.66 -23.30 8.32
C LYS A 34 -12.17 -23.12 8.52
N PRO A 35 -12.74 -23.47 9.69
CA PRO A 35 -14.19 -23.43 9.88
C PRO A 35 -14.70 -22.08 9.43
N ALA A 36 -15.69 -22.08 8.54
CA ALA A 36 -16.25 -20.86 7.99
C ALA A 36 -16.63 -19.93 9.14
N LYS A 37 -16.02 -18.74 9.20
CA LYS A 37 -16.32 -17.75 10.25
C LYS A 37 -17.81 -17.49 10.24
N LYS A 38 -18.51 -17.87 11.32
CA LYS A 38 -19.94 -17.62 11.47
C LYS A 38 -20.19 -16.12 11.33
N PRO A 39 -21.08 -15.67 10.44
CA PRO A 39 -21.35 -14.25 10.27
C PRO A 39 -21.81 -13.64 11.60
N MET A 40 -21.29 -12.45 11.93
CA MET A 40 -21.72 -11.75 13.15
C MET A 40 -23.23 -11.53 13.13
N SER A 41 -23.89 -11.77 14.26
CA SER A 41 -25.32 -11.48 14.42
C SER A 41 -25.58 -9.97 14.24
N THR A 42 -26.74 -9.62 13.69
CA THR A 42 -27.14 -8.22 13.43
C THR A 42 -27.02 -7.35 14.68
N GLY A 43 -27.46 -7.85 15.84
CA GLY A 43 -27.34 -7.14 17.12
C GLY A 43 -25.88 -6.87 17.52
N ARG A 44 -24.96 -7.82 17.28
CA ARG A 44 -23.54 -7.61 17.54
C ARG A 44 -22.92 -6.61 16.57
N ARG A 45 -23.31 -6.64 15.29
CA ARG A 45 -22.84 -5.67 14.27
C ARG A 45 -23.29 -4.24 14.61
N LEU A 46 -24.58 -4.05 14.92
CA LEU A 46 -25.11 -2.76 15.35
C LEU A 46 -24.44 -2.31 16.64
N GLY A 47 -24.33 -3.19 17.65
CA GLY A 47 -23.67 -2.87 18.91
C GLY A 47 -22.23 -2.39 18.73
N THR A 48 -21.44 -3.06 17.88
CA THR A 48 -20.07 -2.61 17.55
C THR A 48 -20.04 -1.28 16.80
N ALA A 49 -20.98 -1.03 15.90
CA ALA A 49 -21.05 0.22 15.14
C ALA A 49 -21.42 1.41 16.04
N PHE A 50 -22.43 1.24 16.91
CA PHE A 50 -22.83 2.26 17.87
C PHE A 50 -21.73 2.54 18.90
N ALA A 51 -21.02 1.51 19.37
CA ALA A 51 -19.88 1.69 20.26
C ALA A 51 -18.77 2.51 19.60
N ALA A 52 -18.42 2.21 18.34
CA ALA A 52 -17.43 2.97 17.59
C ALA A 52 -17.86 4.44 17.37
N ALA A 53 -19.14 4.66 17.04
CA ALA A 53 -19.71 6.00 16.89
C ALA A 53 -19.70 6.79 18.21
N ALA A 54 -20.02 6.16 19.33
CA ALA A 54 -20.00 6.78 20.65
C ALA A 54 -18.58 7.17 21.07
N VAL A 55 -17.58 6.31 20.82
CA VAL A 55 -16.17 6.62 21.07
C VAL A 55 -15.72 7.82 20.23
N LEU A 56 -16.03 7.83 18.94
CA LEU A 56 -15.69 8.94 18.06
C LEU A 56 -16.35 10.25 18.49
N PHE A 57 -17.63 10.20 18.87
CA PHE A 57 -18.36 11.36 19.38
C PHE A 57 -17.74 11.89 20.67
N ALA A 58 -17.39 11.00 21.61
CA ALA A 58 -16.70 11.39 22.84
C ALA A 58 -15.34 12.04 22.55
N LEU A 59 -14.55 11.48 21.64
CA LEU A 59 -13.26 12.06 21.25
C LEU A 59 -13.41 13.47 20.66
N ILE A 60 -14.45 13.72 19.86
CA ILE A 60 -14.73 15.07 19.32
C ILE A 60 -15.20 15.99 20.45
N ALA A 61 -16.16 15.56 21.26
CA ALA A 61 -16.76 16.38 22.32
C ALA A 61 -15.75 16.79 23.40
N LEU A 62 -14.78 15.93 23.73
CA LEU A 62 -13.73 16.19 24.71
C LEU A 62 -12.50 16.89 24.10
N SER A 63 -12.44 17.09 22.78
CA SER A 63 -11.29 17.71 22.12
C SER A 63 -11.30 19.24 22.21
N PRO A 64 -10.10 19.89 22.24
CA PRO A 64 -10.00 21.35 22.15
C PRO A 64 -10.68 21.90 20.89
N ALA A 65 -11.26 23.11 20.95
CA ALA A 65 -12.00 23.71 19.84
C ALA A 65 -11.22 23.75 18.51
N ALA A 66 -9.91 23.98 18.56
CA ALA A 66 -9.04 23.96 17.38
C ALA A 66 -8.96 22.58 16.71
N LEU A 67 -9.11 21.50 17.48
CA LEU A 67 -9.00 20.12 16.99
C LEU A 67 -10.36 19.54 16.56
N GLN A 68 -11.48 20.08 17.06
CA GLN A 68 -12.83 19.59 16.75
C GLN A 68 -13.11 19.55 15.24
N VAL A 69 -12.76 20.62 14.52
CA VAL A 69 -12.94 20.68 13.06
C VAL A 69 -12.06 19.63 12.38
N HIS A 70 -10.79 19.49 12.78
CA HIS A 70 -9.88 18.51 12.20
C HIS A 70 -10.34 17.06 12.44
N LEU A 71 -10.83 16.74 13.64
CA LEU A 71 -11.37 15.40 13.95
C LEU A 71 -12.66 15.11 13.20
N THR A 72 -13.52 16.12 13.03
CA THR A 72 -14.75 15.99 12.24
C THR A 72 -14.43 15.71 10.78
N VAL A 73 -13.51 16.48 10.19
CA VAL A 73 -13.04 16.25 8.80
C VAL A 73 -12.37 14.88 8.67
N PHE A 74 -11.54 14.48 9.65
CA PHE A 74 -10.89 13.16 9.68
C PHE A 74 -11.93 12.02 9.72
N ALA A 75 -12.93 12.11 10.59
CA ALA A 75 -14.02 11.15 10.67
C ALA A 75 -14.78 11.00 9.34
N LEU A 76 -15.15 12.12 8.73
CA LEU A 76 -15.86 12.13 7.44
C LEU A 76 -14.97 11.60 6.32
N ALA A 77 -13.67 11.90 6.33
CA ALA A 77 -12.70 11.39 5.37
C ALA A 77 -12.56 9.86 5.44
N ILE A 78 -12.63 9.25 6.63
CA ILE A 78 -12.65 7.78 6.78
C ILE A 78 -13.88 7.18 6.09
N VAL A 79 -15.06 7.77 6.31
CA VAL A 79 -16.31 7.30 5.68
C VAL A 79 -16.20 7.39 4.16
N ILE A 80 -15.73 8.52 3.64
CA ILE A 80 -15.51 8.70 2.20
C ILE A 80 -14.50 7.67 1.67
N GLY A 81 -13.36 7.48 2.36
CA GLY A 81 -12.34 6.52 1.97
C GLY A 81 -12.86 5.08 1.90
N TYR A 82 -13.70 4.66 2.85
CA TYR A 82 -14.36 3.36 2.84
C TYR A 82 -15.23 3.17 1.58
N TYR A 83 -16.08 4.15 1.25
CA TYR A 83 -16.95 4.06 0.07
C TYR A 83 -16.16 4.15 -1.24
N VAL A 84 -15.12 4.98 -1.32
CA VAL A 84 -14.32 5.13 -2.54
C VAL A 84 -13.54 3.86 -2.84
N ILE A 85 -12.84 3.28 -1.84
CA ILE A 85 -12.01 2.08 -2.03
C ILE A 85 -12.88 0.83 -2.20
N GLY A 86 -14.00 0.73 -1.46
CA GLY A 86 -14.89 -0.42 -1.50
C GLY A 86 -15.55 -0.66 -2.86
N ASN A 87 -15.60 0.36 -3.72
CA ASN A 87 -16.22 0.30 -5.06
C ASN A 87 -15.19 0.22 -6.21
N VAL A 88 -13.91 -0.05 -5.93
CA VAL A 88 -12.89 -0.19 -6.98
C VAL A 88 -12.99 -1.56 -7.67
N HIS A 89 -12.87 -1.56 -9.00
CA HIS A 89 -12.89 -2.78 -9.81
C HIS A 89 -11.71 -3.71 -9.47
N HIS A 90 -11.94 -5.03 -9.45
CA HIS A 90 -10.91 -5.99 -8.98
C HIS A 90 -9.58 -5.92 -9.74
N ALA A 91 -9.62 -5.63 -11.05
CA ALA A 91 -8.41 -5.47 -11.86
C ALA A 91 -7.55 -4.26 -11.45
N LEU A 92 -8.13 -3.30 -10.72
CA LEU A 92 -7.47 -2.05 -10.34
C LEU A 92 -6.91 -2.07 -8.91
N HIS A 93 -7.00 -3.17 -8.15
CA HIS A 93 -6.44 -3.22 -6.79
C HIS A 93 -4.93 -3.01 -6.76
N THR A 94 -4.18 -3.55 -7.73
CA THR A 94 -2.73 -3.35 -7.82
C THR A 94 -2.37 -1.91 -8.20
N PRO A 95 -2.99 -1.30 -9.24
CA PRO A 95 -2.87 0.15 -9.48
C PRO A 95 -3.27 1.01 -8.28
N LEU A 96 -4.34 0.64 -7.56
CA LEU A 96 -4.83 1.37 -6.39
C LEU A 96 -3.79 1.37 -5.28
N MET A 97 -3.13 0.23 -5.02
CA MET A 97 -2.03 0.13 -4.05
C MET A 97 -0.87 1.06 -4.41
N SER A 98 -0.54 1.18 -5.71
CA SER A 98 0.51 2.11 -6.17
C SER A 98 0.09 3.57 -5.99
N VAL A 99 -1.18 3.90 -6.26
CA VAL A 99 -1.73 5.26 -6.03
C VAL A 99 -1.73 5.65 -4.56
N THR A 100 -2.16 4.75 -3.67
CA THR A 100 -2.17 5.06 -2.23
C THR A 100 -0.75 5.26 -1.69
N ASN A 101 0.23 4.54 -2.23
CA ASN A 101 1.63 4.83 -1.96
C ASN A 101 2.01 6.25 -2.41
N ALA A 102 1.70 6.65 -3.65
CA ALA A 102 1.99 8.00 -4.14
C ALA A 102 1.32 9.11 -3.31
N ILE A 103 0.05 8.92 -2.90
CA ILE A 103 -0.71 9.86 -2.07
C ILE A 103 -0.10 9.99 -0.67
N SER A 104 0.48 8.92 -0.12
CA SER A 104 1.17 8.97 1.18
C SER A 104 2.33 9.97 1.20
N GLY A 105 2.86 10.35 0.03
CA GLY A 105 3.83 11.43 -0.14
C GLY A 105 3.37 12.81 0.32
N ILE A 106 2.10 12.99 0.71
CA ILE A 106 1.56 14.22 1.33
C ILE A 106 2.37 14.70 2.55
N ILE A 107 3.15 13.82 3.18
CA ILE A 107 4.14 14.16 4.22
C ILE A 107 5.08 15.30 3.82
N VAL A 108 5.27 15.54 2.51
CA VAL A 108 6.03 16.68 1.98
C VAL A 108 5.51 18.03 2.50
N VAL A 109 4.19 18.17 2.69
CA VAL A 109 3.58 19.40 3.22
C VAL A 109 4.08 19.67 4.63
N GLY A 110 4.13 18.64 5.48
CA GLY A 110 4.67 18.75 6.83
C GLY A 110 6.14 19.16 6.85
N ALA A 111 6.95 18.63 5.93
CA ALA A 111 8.36 18.98 5.81
C ALA A 111 8.58 20.42 5.28
N LEU A 112 7.79 20.86 4.31
CA LEU A 112 7.82 22.23 3.78
C LEU A 112 7.51 23.26 4.86
N LEU A 113 6.54 22.96 5.75
CA LEU A 113 6.22 23.81 6.88
C LEU A 113 7.37 23.95 7.89
N GLN A 114 8.39 23.10 7.85
CA GLN A 114 9.53 23.20 8.77
C GLN A 114 10.69 24.04 8.23
N ILE A 115 10.71 24.33 6.92
CA ILE A 115 11.72 25.21 6.33
C ILE A 115 11.56 26.64 6.87
N GLY A 116 12.67 27.30 7.19
CA GLY A 116 12.68 28.72 7.59
C GLY A 116 12.67 28.99 9.09
N HIS A 117 12.64 27.96 9.94
CA HIS A 117 12.60 28.10 11.41
C HIS A 117 13.98 28.33 12.07
N GLY A 118 15.00 28.73 11.31
CA GLY A 118 16.32 29.14 11.82
C GLY A 118 17.23 28.04 12.39
N ASN A 119 16.71 26.84 12.69
CA ASN A 119 17.52 25.72 13.16
C ASN A 119 18.11 24.94 11.97
N PRO A 120 19.45 24.86 11.83
CA PRO A 120 20.08 24.19 10.70
C PRO A 120 19.83 22.68 10.67
N VAL A 121 19.69 22.04 11.83
CA VAL A 121 19.40 20.60 11.94
C VAL A 121 17.98 20.31 11.45
N ILE A 122 16.99 21.08 11.90
CA ILE A 122 15.60 20.94 11.45
C ILE A 122 15.51 21.17 9.94
N THR A 123 16.22 22.18 9.44
CA THR A 123 16.27 22.49 8.00
C THR A 123 16.88 21.34 7.19
N ALA A 124 17.96 20.72 7.69
CA ALA A 124 18.58 19.56 7.04
C ALA A 124 17.64 18.35 7.00
N VAL A 125 16.98 18.05 8.13
CA VAL A 125 16.00 16.95 8.22
C VAL A 125 14.79 17.21 7.33
N ALA A 126 14.27 18.44 7.31
CA ALA A 126 13.18 18.85 6.43
C ALA A 126 13.57 18.69 4.95
N GLY A 127 14.79 19.11 4.57
CA GLY A 127 15.33 18.91 3.23
C GLY A 127 15.39 17.44 2.82
N LEU A 128 15.87 16.56 3.71
CA LEU A 128 15.87 15.12 3.48
C LEU A 128 14.45 14.53 3.38
N ALA A 129 13.54 14.97 4.26
CA ALA A 129 12.15 14.55 4.22
C ALA A 129 11.47 14.95 2.90
N ILE A 130 11.73 16.17 2.40
CA ILE A 130 11.23 16.63 1.10
C ILE A 130 11.80 15.78 -0.04
N LEU A 131 13.11 15.46 -0.01
CA LEU A 131 13.72 14.60 -1.02
C LEU A 131 13.05 13.22 -1.07
N LEU A 132 12.92 12.56 0.09
CA LEU A 132 12.32 11.23 0.19
C LEU A 132 10.83 11.24 -0.18
N ALA A 133 10.07 12.24 0.29
CA ALA A 133 8.67 12.40 -0.08
C ALA A 133 8.50 12.65 -1.59
N SER A 134 9.40 13.43 -2.20
CA SER A 134 9.38 13.66 -3.64
C SER A 134 9.61 12.35 -4.41
N ILE A 135 10.60 11.55 -4.01
CA ILE A 135 10.84 10.23 -4.63
C ILE A 135 9.59 9.35 -4.54
N ASN A 136 8.90 9.34 -3.38
CA ASN A 136 7.66 8.60 -3.19
C ASN A 136 6.55 9.08 -4.15
N VAL A 137 6.31 10.40 -4.22
CA VAL A 137 5.30 11.01 -5.10
C VAL A 137 5.58 10.69 -6.56
N PHE A 138 6.77 11.04 -7.05
CA PHE A 138 7.14 10.85 -8.45
C PHE A 138 7.19 9.37 -8.84
N GLY A 139 7.82 8.53 -8.01
CA GLY A 139 7.92 7.09 -8.24
C GLY A 139 6.54 6.43 -8.25
N GLY A 140 5.71 6.72 -7.25
CA GLY A 140 4.36 6.18 -7.14
C GLY A 140 3.47 6.56 -8.32
N PHE A 141 3.42 7.83 -8.71
CA PHE A 141 2.63 8.26 -9.86
C PHE A 141 3.17 7.75 -11.20
N ALA A 142 4.50 7.66 -11.38
CA ALA A 142 5.09 7.10 -12.60
C ALA A 142 4.76 5.61 -12.78
N VAL A 143 4.86 4.83 -11.71
CA VAL A 143 4.50 3.40 -11.70
C VAL A 143 3.01 3.21 -11.94
N THR A 144 2.16 3.96 -11.23
CA THR A 144 0.71 3.92 -11.47
C THR A 144 0.38 4.25 -12.92
N ARG A 145 0.98 5.29 -13.50
CA ARG A 145 0.74 5.66 -14.91
C ARG A 145 1.10 4.50 -15.83
N ARG A 146 2.25 3.86 -15.61
CA ARG A 146 2.67 2.67 -16.38
C ARG A 146 1.70 1.50 -16.20
N MET A 147 1.18 1.29 -15.00
CA MET A 147 0.19 0.24 -14.72
C MET A 147 -1.13 0.50 -15.44
N LEU A 148 -1.65 1.73 -15.36
CA LEU A 148 -2.89 2.11 -16.03
C LEU A 148 -2.76 2.11 -17.55
N ALA A 149 -1.58 2.46 -18.08
CA ALA A 149 -1.30 2.39 -19.52
C ALA A 149 -1.34 0.96 -20.09
N MET A 150 -1.20 -0.07 -19.26
CA MET A 150 -1.38 -1.47 -19.69
C MET A 150 -2.86 -1.85 -19.85
N PHE A 151 -3.78 -1.07 -19.27
CA PHE A 151 -5.23 -1.24 -19.45
C PHE A 151 -5.80 -0.38 -20.58
N SER A 152 -5.12 0.70 -20.97
CA SER A 152 -5.43 1.41 -22.21
C SER A 152 -5.02 0.53 -23.38
N ARG A 153 -6.02 -0.15 -23.95
CA ARG A 153 -5.85 -1.01 -25.12
C ARG A 153 -5.42 -0.18 -26.33
N SER A 154 -4.47 -0.75 -27.08
CA SER A 154 -4.51 -0.80 -28.54
C SER A 154 -5.86 -1.31 -29.04
#